data_AF-A0AA51MPG6-F1
#
_entry.id   AF-A0AA51MPG6-F1
#
_cell.length_a   1.000
_cell.length_b   1.000
_cell.length_c   1.000
_cell.angle_alpha   90.00
_cell.angle_beta   90.00
_cell.angle_gamma   90.00
#
_symmetry.space_group_name_H-M   'P 1'
#
loop_
_entity.id
_entity.type
_entity.pdbx_description
1 polymer ?
#
loop_
_entity_poly.entity_id
_entity_poly.type
_entity_poly.pdbx_seq_one_letter_code
_entity_poly.pdbx_strand_id
1 'polypeptide(L)' 'MMSLLAAIGFMLVLAGVTALIIGSVRYFFPFVDEYIPEEFKKPLTIQFAAYYLLAGLLLLLIQPA' A
#
# COMPACT_ATOMS: atom_id res chain seq x y z
N MET A 1 0.25 -18.24 17.48
CA MET A 1 1.22 -17.15 17.20
C MET A 1 1.07 -16.79 15.73
N MET A 2 0.96 -15.51 15.40
CA MET A 2 0.82 -15.07 14.00
C MET A 2 2.15 -15.32 13.27
N SER A 3 2.10 -16.02 12.13
CA SER A 3 3.31 -16.31 11.36
C SER A 3 3.96 -15.01 10.86
N LEU A 4 5.28 -15.00 10.69
CA LEU A 4 5.98 -13.83 10.15
C LEU A 4 5.40 -13.41 8.78
N LEU A 5 5.03 -14.41 7.96
CA LEU A 5 4.38 -14.18 6.66
C LEU A 5 3.02 -13.48 6.82
N ALA A 6 2.22 -13.87 7.82
CA ALA A 6 0.97 -13.19 8.14
C ALA A 6 1.19 -11.73 8.52
N ALA A 7 2.18 -11.48 9.37
CA ALA A 7 2.50 -10.13 9.85
C ALA A 7 2.94 -9.22 8.68
N ILE A 8 3.82 -9.73 7.80
CA ILE A 8 4.24 -8.99 6.60
C ILE A 8 3.04 -8.78 5.66
N GLY A 9 2.23 -9.81 5.44
CA GLY A 9 1.03 -9.72 4.61
C GLY A 9 0.05 -8.65 5.10
N PHE A 10 -0.20 -8.63 6.41
CA PHE A 10 -1.05 -7.63 7.05
C PHE A 10 -0.48 -6.21 6.92
N MET A 11 0.82 -6.03 7.15
CA MET A 11 1.49 -4.73 6.97
C MET A 11 1.41 -4.22 5.53
N LEU A 12 1.53 -5.12 4.54
CA LEU A 12 1.40 -4.77 3.13
C LEU A 12 -0.05 -4.39 2.78
N VAL A 13 -1.06 -5.05 3.34
CA VAL A 13 -2.45 -4.64 3.15
C VAL A 13 -2.69 -3.25 3.71
N LEU A 14 -2.19 -2.95 4.92
CA LEU A 14 -2.30 -1.61 5.52
C LEU A 14 -1.57 -0.55 4.68
N ALA A 15 -0.37 -0.85 4.19
CA ALA A 15 0.38 0.03 3.30
C ALA A 15 -0.39 0.28 1.98
N GLY A 16 -1.01 -0.77 1.42
CA GLY A 16 -1.81 -0.69 0.21
C GLY A 16 -3.06 0.16 0.37
N VAL A 17 -3.81 -0.01 1.47
CA VAL A 17 -4.97 0.84 1.79
C VAL A 17 -4.54 2.30 1.98
N THR A 18 -3.42 2.53 2.67
CA THR A 18 -2.89 3.88 2.89
C THR A 18 -2.47 4.55 1.58
N ALA A 19 -1.69 3.85 0.75
CA ALA A 19 -1.29 4.33 -0.56
C ALA A 19 -2.48 4.55 -1.50
N LEU A 20 -3.55 3.75 -1.39
CA LEU A 20 -4.78 3.94 -2.15
C LEU A 20 -5.47 5.24 -1.77
N ILE A 21 -5.67 5.48 -0.47
CA ILE A 21 -6.28 6.72 0.04
C ILE A 21 -5.49 7.93 -0.42
N ILE A 22 -4.16 7.92 -0.22
CA ILE A 22 -3.30 9.04 -0.62
C ILE A 22 -3.29 9.21 -2.13
N GLY A 23 -3.16 8.13 -2.90
CA GLY A 23 -3.19 8.15 -4.35
C GLY A 23 -4.51 8.69 -4.91
N SER A 24 -5.64 8.35 -4.29
CA SER A 24 -6.95 8.92 -4.62
C SER A 24 -7.02 10.41 -4.31
N VAL A 25 -6.54 10.84 -3.14
CA VAL A 25 -6.47 12.28 -2.81
C VAL A 25 -5.64 13.03 -3.83
N ARG A 26 -4.46 12.52 -4.22
CA ARG A 26 -3.61 13.13 -5.25
C ARG A 26 -4.28 13.20 -6.62
N TYR A 27 -5.07 12.19 -6.97
CA TYR A 27 -5.82 12.16 -8.24
C TYR A 27 -6.92 13.22 -8.29
N PHE A 28 -7.72 13.36 -7.23
CA PHE A 28 -8.83 14.32 -7.18
C PHE A 28 -8.41 15.75 -6.80
N PHE A 29 -7.29 15.90 -6.08
CA PHE A 29 -6.77 17.17 -5.60
C PHE A 29 -5.27 17.32 -5.99
N PRO A 30 -4.95 17.60 -7.27
CA PRO A 30 -3.57 17.60 -7.76
C PRO A 30 -2.62 18.57 -7.04
N PHE A 31 -3.15 19.67 -6.49
CA PHE A 31 -2.36 20.64 -5.72
C PHE A 31 -1.72 20.04 -4.46
N VAL A 32 -2.22 18.91 -3.95
CA VAL A 32 -1.64 18.23 -2.80
C VAL A 32 -0.27 17.64 -3.13
N ASP A 33 0.02 17.37 -4.40
CA ASP A 33 1.29 16.77 -4.84
C ASP A 33 2.51 17.67 -4.57
N GLU A 34 2.31 18.98 -4.44
CA GLU A 34 3.36 19.96 -4.10
C GLU A 34 3.88 19.79 -2.66
N TYR A 35 3.06 19.21 -1.77
CA TYR A 35 3.42 19.00 -0.36
C TYR A 35 4.05 17.63 -0.10
N ILE A 36 4.17 16.78 -1.12
CA ILE A 36 4.68 15.41 -1.01
C ILE A 36 6.14 15.40 -1.50
N PRO A 37 7.11 14.96 -0.67
CA PRO A 37 8.50 14.83 -1.12
C PRO A 37 8.61 13.85 -2.30
N GLU A 38 9.50 14.14 -3.26
CA GLU A 38 9.63 13.40 -4.52
C GLU A 38 9.83 11.88 -4.32
N GLU A 39 10.59 11.50 -3.31
CA GLU A 39 10.85 10.11 -2.91
C GLU A 39 9.58 9.32 -2.52
N PHE A 40 8.53 10.01 -2.05
CA PHE A 40 7.24 9.39 -1.69
C PHE A 40 6.22 9.40 -2.82
N LYS A 41 6.42 10.19 -3.88
CA LYS A 41 5.43 10.33 -4.96
C LYS A 41 5.17 9.03 -5.70
N LYS A 42 6.19 8.22 -5.94
CA LYS A 42 6.03 6.92 -6.62
C LYS A 42 5.34 5.86 -5.74
N PRO A 43 5.80 5.58 -4.50
CA PRO A 43 5.17 4.56 -3.66
C PRO A 43 3.74 4.91 -3.22
N LEU A 44 3.35 6.19 -3.20
CA LEU A 44 2.01 6.65 -2.83
C LEU A 44 1.06 6.82 -4.02
N THR A 45 1.31 6.12 -5.15
CA THR A 45 0.41 6.12 -6.31
C THR A 45 -0.67 5.03 -6.17
N ILE A 46 -1.79 5.20 -6.87
CA ILE A 46 -2.85 4.18 -6.98
C ILE A 46 -2.27 2.86 -7.54
N GLN A 47 -1.34 2.95 -8.49
CA GLN A 47 -0.66 1.78 -9.05
C GLN A 47 0.13 1.01 -7.98
N PHE A 48 0.92 1.69 -7.15
CA PHE A 48 1.67 1.05 -6.07
C PHE A 48 0.76 0.53 -4.95
N ALA A 49 -0.36 1.18 -4.69
CA ALA A 49 -1.39 0.67 -3.78
C ALA A 49 -1.87 -0.72 -4.21
N ALA A 50 -2.14 -0.93 -5.51
CA ALA A 50 -2.52 -2.23 -6.05
C ALA A 50 -1.41 -3.29 -5.84
N TYR A 51 -0.14 -2.91 -5.98
CA TYR A 51 0.99 -3.82 -5.74
C TYR A 51 1.11 -4.24 -4.27
N TYR A 52 0.98 -3.30 -3.34
CA TYR A 52 0.97 -3.60 -1.90
C TYR A 52 -0.20 -4.49 -1.51
N LEU A 53 -1.42 -4.20 -2.02
CA LEU A 53 -2.60 -5.01 -1.76
C LEU A 53 -2.44 -6.43 -2.32
N LEU A 54 -2.00 -6.56 -3.57
CA LEU A 54 -1.79 -7.86 -4.20
C LEU A 54 -0.77 -8.68 -3.42
N ALA A 55 0.39 -8.12 -3.12
CA ALA A 55 1.44 -8.81 -2.37
C ALA A 55 0.96 -9.19 -0.96
N GLY A 56 0.29 -8.27 -0.25
CA GLY A 56 -0.23 -8.51 1.09
C GLY A 56 -1.27 -9.63 1.14
N LEU A 57 -2.25 -9.60 0.22
CA LEU A 57 -3.29 -10.63 0.13
C LEU A 57 -2.69 -11.99 -0.25
N LEU A 58 -1.74 -12.03 -1.17
CA LEU A 58 -1.05 -13.27 -1.52
C LEU A 58 -0.32 -13.87 -0.32
N LEU A 59 0.43 -13.07 0.44
CA LEU A 59 1.12 -13.56 1.65
C LEU A 59 0.14 -14.09 2.70
N LEU A 60 -1.01 -13.45 2.87
CA LEU A 60 -2.05 -13.91 3.78
C LEU A 60 -2.72 -15.20 3.31
N LEU A 61 -2.77 -15.46 2.00
CA LEU A 61 -3.35 -16.68 1.41
C LEU A 61 -2.38 -17.86 1.42
N ILE A 62 -1.09 -17.63 1.21
CA ILE A 62 -0.08 -18.71 1.11
C ILE A 62 0.58 -19.07 2.45
N GLN A 63 0.33 -18.28 3.50
CA GLN A 63 0.94 -18.56 4.79
C GLN A 63 0.53 -19.97 5.29
N PRO A 64 1.46 -20.72 5.88
CA PRO A 64 1.12 -22.00 6.50
C PRO A 64 0.20 -21.79 7.71
N ALA A 65 -0.80 -22.68 7.83
CA ALA A 65 -1.78 -22.69 8.92
C ALA A 65 -1.16 -23.06 10.28
#